data_AF-A0AA39VUC5-F1
#
_entry.id   AF-A0AA39VUC5-F1
#
_cell.length_a   1.000
_cell.length_b   1.000
_cell.length_c   1.000
_cell.angle_alpha   90.00
_cell.angle_beta   90.00
_cell.angle_gamma   90.00
#
_symmetry.space_group_name_H-M   'P 1'
#
loop_
_entity.id
_entity.type
_entity.pdbx_description
1 polymer ?
#
loop_
_entity_poly.entity_id
_entity_poly.type
_entity_poly.pdbx_seq_one_letter_code
_entity_poly.pdbx_strand_id
1 'polypeptide(L)' 'MKIVAVMMIVLVVMSSQMDTVHSDAFDCLDACQTGCVQPDTRLMQRCDRKCQIKCGSAAASQVQEEHLV' A
#
# COMPACT_ATOMS: atom_id res chain seq x y z
N MET A 1 -30.92 12.08 -23.44
CA MET A 1 -29.45 12.04 -23.68
C MET A 1 -28.64 12.79 -22.62
N LYS A 2 -29.08 13.98 -22.18
CA LYS A 2 -28.41 14.78 -21.13
C LYS A 2 -28.26 14.05 -19.79
N ILE A 3 -29.33 13.40 -19.34
CA ILE A 3 -29.38 12.67 -18.06
C ILE A 3 -28.45 11.44 -18.07
N VAL A 4 -28.34 10.75 -19.20
CA VAL A 4 -27.43 9.60 -19.35
C VAL A 4 -25.97 10.04 -19.27
N ALA A 5 -25.61 11.17 -19.90
CA ALA A 5 -24.27 11.73 -19.80
C ALA A 5 -23.92 12.14 -18.36
N VAL A 6 -24.86 12.76 -17.65
CA VAL A 6 -24.68 13.13 -16.24
C VAL A 6 -24.47 11.90 -15.35
N MET A 7 -25.26 10.83 -15.56
CA MET A 7 -25.11 9.57 -14.81
C MET A 7 -23.74 8.92 -15.04
N MET A 8 -23.25 8.91 -16.29
CA MET A 8 -21.92 8.39 -16.61
C MET A 8 -20.82 9.19 -15.93
N ILE A 9 -20.93 10.52 -15.92
CA ILE A 9 -19.96 11.39 -15.24
C ILE A 9 -19.96 11.12 -13.73
N VAL A 10 -21.13 10.97 -13.10
CA VAL A 10 -21.23 10.64 -11.67
C VAL A 10 -20.54 9.31 -11.34
N LEU A 11 -20.78 8.26 -12.14
CA LEU A 11 -20.16 6.95 -11.92
C LEU A 11 -18.62 6.99 -12.03
N VAL A 12 -18.09 7.76 -12.99
CA VAL A 12 -16.65 7.94 -13.16
C VAL A 12 -16.04 8.69 -11.98
N VAL A 13 -16.70 9.75 -11.49
CA VAL A 13 -16.24 10.51 -10.32
C VAL A 13 -16.23 9.63 -9.07
N MET A 14 -17.27 8.82 -8.84
CA MET A 14 -17.31 7.88 -7.71
C MET A 14 -16.21 6.80 -7.82
N SER A 15 -15.89 6.33 -9.03
CA SER A 15 -14.82 5.35 -9.25
C SER A 15 -13.41 5.96 -9.16
N SER A 16 -13.29 7.28 -9.32
CA SER A 16 -12.01 8.00 -9.24
C SER A 16 -11.55 8.30 -7.81
N GLN A 17 -12.40 8.04 -6.81
CA GLN A 17 -12.03 7.91 -5.39
C GLN A 17 -11.25 6.61 -5.16
N MET A 18 -10.30 6.30 -6.05
CA MET A 18 -9.17 5.46 -5.72
C MET A 18 -8.29 6.38 -4.88
N ASP A 19 -8.69 6.58 -3.62
CA ASP A 19 -7.69 6.85 -2.60
C ASP A 19 -6.63 5.79 -2.85
N THR A 20 -5.46 6.23 -3.30
CA THR A 20 -4.29 5.36 -3.33
C THR A 20 -4.21 4.83 -1.93
N VAL A 21 -4.71 3.61 -1.72
CA VAL A 21 -4.68 2.91 -0.44
C VAL A 21 -3.24 3.04 -0.02
N HIS A 22 -3.02 3.92 0.96
CA HIS A 22 -1.71 4.20 1.46
C HIS A 22 -1.35 2.89 2.13
N SER A 23 -0.59 2.06 1.42
CA SER A 23 -0.17 0.79 1.97
C SER A 23 0.77 1.19 3.09
N ASP A 24 0.25 1.17 4.32
CA ASP A 24 1.03 1.50 5.49
C ASP A 24 2.33 0.71 5.44
N ALA A 25 3.40 1.25 6.00
CA ALA A 25 4.68 0.54 6.03
C ALA A 25 4.51 -0.88 6.64
N PHE A 26 3.50 -1.05 7.49
CA PHE A 26 3.05 -2.33 8.04
C PHE A 26 2.39 -3.24 6.99
N ASP A 27 1.45 -2.76 6.18
CA ASP A 27 0.83 -3.52 5.09
C ASP A 27 1.84 -3.92 4.02
N CYS A 28 2.79 -3.02 3.70
CA CYS A 28 3.90 -3.32 2.79
C CYS A 28 4.80 -4.42 3.36
N LEU A 29 5.12 -4.34 4.66
CA LEU A 29 6.00 -5.31 5.33
C LEU A 29 5.33 -6.67 5.42
N ASP A 30 4.07 -6.74 5.85
CA ASP A 30 3.29 -7.98 5.99
C ASP A 30 3.10 -8.67 4.63
N ALA A 31 2.72 -7.91 3.60
CA ALA A 31 2.59 -8.42 2.22
C ALA A 31 3.92 -8.88 1.62
N CYS A 32 5.04 -8.27 2.02
CA CYS A 32 6.37 -8.68 1.59
C CYS A 32 6.84 -9.94 2.33
N GLN A 33 6.61 -10.01 3.64
CA GLN A 33 7.00 -11.14 4.50
C GLN A 33 6.20 -12.41 4.22
N THR A 34 4.93 -12.29 3.79
CA THR A 34 4.15 -13.45 3.30
C THR A 34 4.85 -14.16 2.13
N GLY A 35 5.63 -13.43 1.31
CA GLY A 35 6.46 -14.00 0.24
C GLY A 35 7.79 -14.61 0.70
N CYS A 36 8.17 -14.46 1.96
CA CYS A 36 9.46 -14.89 2.50
C CYS A 36 9.46 -16.30 3.12
N VAL A 37 8.34 -17.03 3.05
CA VAL A 37 8.21 -18.39 3.63
C VAL A 37 9.09 -19.39 2.88
N GLN A 38 10.24 -19.75 3.47
CA GLN A 38 11.24 -20.66 2.91
C GLN A 38 11.84 -21.54 4.03
N PRO A 39 12.13 -22.84 3.79
CA PRO A 39 12.74 -23.72 4.79
C PRO A 39 14.15 -23.28 5.25
N ASP A 40 14.87 -22.55 4.40
CA ASP A 40 16.19 -22.00 4.72
C ASP A 40 16.07 -20.70 5.52
N THR A 41 16.36 -20.79 6.83
CA THR A 41 16.32 -19.64 7.76
C THR A 41 17.22 -18.49 7.32
N ARG A 42 18.36 -18.78 6.70
CA ARG A 42 19.29 -17.77 6.17
C ARG A 42 18.71 -17.00 4.98
N LEU A 43 17.91 -17.66 4.14
CA LEU A 43 17.25 -17.01 3.01
C LEU A 43 16.04 -16.21 3.48
N MET A 44 15.30 -16.73 4.46
CA MET A 44 14.19 -16.01 5.11
C MET A 44 14.66 -14.69 5.71
N GLN A 45 15.75 -14.68 6.50
CA GLN A 45 16.33 -13.46 7.06
C GLN A 45 16.82 -12.45 6.01
N ARG A 46 17.30 -12.93 4.85
CA ARG A 46 17.67 -12.03 3.74
C ARG A 46 16.45 -11.41 3.08
N CYS A 47 15.38 -12.18 2.95
CA CYS A 47 14.10 -11.71 2.43
C CYS A 47 13.49 -10.66 3.38
N ASP A 48 13.48 -10.91 4.69
CA ASP A 48 13.03 -9.95 5.71
C ASP A 48 13.81 -8.63 5.64
N ARG A 49 15.14 -8.69 5.53
CA ARG A 49 15.96 -7.47 5.37
C ARG A 49 15.63 -6.71 4.08
N LYS A 50 15.31 -7.41 2.98
CA LYS A 50 14.87 -6.76 1.74
C LYS A 50 13.51 -6.10 1.91
N CYS A 51 12.58 -6.74 2.62
CA CYS A 51 11.28 -6.16 2.95
C CYS A 51 11.43 -4.89 3.80
N GLN A 52 12.30 -4.91 4.81
CA GLN A 52 12.62 -3.73 5.62
C GLN A 52 13.23 -2.60 4.79
N ILE A 53 14.11 -2.88 3.83
CA ILE A 53 14.68 -1.83 2.96
C ILE A 53 13.59 -1.30 2.00
N LYS A 54 12.79 -2.18 1.41
CA LYS A 54 11.74 -1.84 0.44
C LYS A 54 10.61 -1.03 1.08
N CYS A 55 10.20 -1.37 2.29
CA CYS A 55 9.10 -0.70 2.99
C CYS A 55 9.59 0.40 3.95
N GLY A 56 10.80 0.29 4.52
CA GLY A 56 11.41 1.32 5.38
C GLY A 56 11.94 2.54 4.63
N SER A 57 12.25 2.41 3.33
CA SER A 57 12.52 3.58 2.48
C SER A 57 11.27 4.38 2.14
N ALA A 58 10.06 3.81 2.30
CA ALA A 58 8.80 4.54 2.20
C ALA A 58 8.49 5.34 3.49
N ALA A 59 8.90 4.84 4.67
CA ALA A 59 8.70 5.52 5.95
C ALA A 59 9.49 6.83 6.09
N ALA A 60 10.63 6.99 5.39
CA ALA A 60 11.38 8.25 5.36
C ALA A 60 10.69 9.36 4.54
N SER A 61 9.62 9.04 3.80
CA SER A 61 8.77 10.03 3.11
C SER A 61 7.43 10.27 3.82
N GLN A 62 7.21 9.68 4.99
CA GLN A 62 5.94 9.75 5.73
C GLN A 62 6.11 10.18 7.18
N VAL A 63 6.84 11.28 7.40
CA VAL A 63 6.56 12.15 8.55
C VAL A 63 5.36 13.04 8.18
N GLN A 64 4.18 12.43 8.09
CA GLN A 64 2.85 13.06 8.09
C GLN A 64 1.90 11.85 7.94
N GLU A 65 1.17 11.40 8.95
CA GLU A 65 0.44 12.14 9.96
C GLU A 65 0.10 11.12 11.05
N GLU A 66 0.99 10.93 12.03
CA GLU A 66 0.59 10.21 13.23
C GLU A 66 -0.33 11.13 14.03
N HIS A 67 -1.57 10.65 14.23
CA HIS A 67 -2.13 10.64 15.57
C HIS A 67 -2.42 12.04 16.18
N LEU A 68 -3.62 12.60 15.95
CA LEU A 68 -4.43 13.17 17.04
C LEU A 68 -5.84 13.59 16.58
N VAL A 69 -6.86 12.94 17.16
CA VAL A 69 -8.24 13.44 17.39
C VAL A 69 -9.15 13.66 16.17
#